data_AF-A0A358N359-F1
#
_entry.id   AF-A0A358N359-F1
#
_cell.length_a   1.000
_cell.length_b   1.000
_cell.length_c   1.000
_cell.angle_alpha   90.00
_cell.angle_beta   90.00
_cell.angle_gamma   90.00
#
_symmetry.space_group_name_H-M   'P 1'
#
loop_
_entity.id
_entity.type
_entity.pdbx_description
1 polymer ?
#
loop_
_entity_poly.entity_id
_entity_poly.type
_entity_poly.pdbx_seq_one_letter_code
_entity_poly.pdbx_strand_id
1 'polypeptide(L)'
;NRNSSGTRLIVGTGYGHQNHRQRVHGNLGLPAIAIHHSWVLCRVHLALGWILVFLLHTPASSQPPNSPQNHKKSAPDPAVIPVPSAQEFAQYDTDDSGGLSESELRQATENSAPIMGTFQELDTTGDGQVTLQELWAAANNGKRNPPASESADPFLRILQRAIEAMDESYDGWQYRPEETVDSTTFTINYNASISPDGQRRLDRGLILHADGDANRKISRDEAVRFLETQLGIRWITGDLLRTENGDVVDFANFLRCDINKDDVLTKSEFVDTWWNSETDEQDFESFDIDGNGAVNLSEFARQEGPYLRKPIQWFEAADTNADHLLSQSELQSAIRSPRKHLVGSNIKAFDDNGDEQLSLAEYRVSMLANFNYPWEMRPKDIDRDGLLSYKEFKFHTRDLFQLQRRYYFHRLDRDGNDKLDPSEFDFEPYKLHSLYRVSVNGEHTEEIYRNDKFPVVSSPSVSADGTWVLFDASPPDRSNLTQIMLMKTNGDDVRDVCKGQMPSWSGKGSRFVCCRYEQGASIWIMNTNGTAHK
;
A
#
# COMPACT_ATOMS: atom_id res chain seq x y z
N ASN A 1 12.07 33.33 53.20
CA ASN A 1 13.03 32.81 52.21
C ASN A 1 13.09 31.29 52.22
N ARG A 2 12.30 30.66 51.35
CA ARG A 2 12.62 29.37 50.72
C ARG A 2 12.15 29.48 49.28
N ASN A 3 13.08 29.65 48.34
CA ASN A 3 12.76 29.56 46.93
C ASN A 3 12.54 28.09 46.59
N SER A 4 11.27 27.69 46.43
CA SER A 4 10.96 26.45 45.74
C SER A 4 11.14 26.70 44.24
N SER A 5 12.35 26.47 43.73
CA SER A 5 12.60 26.30 42.31
C SER A 5 11.85 25.04 41.85
N GLY A 6 10.62 25.21 41.38
CA GLY A 6 9.89 24.12 40.75
C GLY A 6 10.65 23.61 39.52
N THR A 7 10.55 22.32 39.28
CA THR A 7 11.05 21.65 38.07
C THR A 7 9.93 20.73 37.60
N ARG A 8 9.66 20.69 36.30
CA ARG A 8 8.59 19.86 35.74
C ARG A 8 9.18 18.81 34.82
N LEU A 9 8.78 17.55 35.02
CA LEU A 9 9.07 16.49 34.07
C LEU A 9 7.90 16.39 33.08
N ILE A 10 8.25 16.17 31.81
CA ILE A 10 7.28 15.98 30.72
C ILE A 10 7.70 14.73 29.95
N VAL A 11 6.73 13.85 29.66
CA VAL A 11 6.92 12.75 28.71
C VAL A 11 6.76 13.33 27.31
N GLY A 12 7.85 13.37 26.55
CA GLY A 12 7.81 13.86 25.17
C GLY A 12 7.33 12.77 24.23
N THR A 13 6.13 12.93 23.67
CA THR A 13 5.60 12.03 22.61
C THR A 13 5.79 12.58 21.20
N GLY A 14 6.38 13.77 21.06
CA GLY A 14 6.62 14.42 19.76
C GLY A 14 5.37 14.95 19.03
N TYR A 15 4.18 14.82 19.62
CA TYR A 15 2.90 15.17 18.98
C TYR A 15 2.36 16.55 19.37
N GLY A 16 1.92 17.32 18.38
CA GLY A 16 1.08 18.51 18.59
C GLY A 16 -0.32 18.11 19.06
N HIS A 17 -0.87 18.79 20.07
CA HIS A 17 -2.19 18.46 20.61
C HIS A 17 -3.33 18.81 19.65
N GLN A 18 -4.08 17.80 19.22
CA GLN A 18 -5.48 17.94 18.83
C GLN A 18 -6.39 17.30 19.89
N ASN A 19 -7.36 18.06 20.38
CA ASN A 19 -8.28 17.63 21.44
C ASN A 19 -9.48 16.86 20.85
N HIS A 20 -9.55 15.55 21.04
CA HIS A 20 -10.79 14.79 20.91
C HIS A 20 -11.22 14.18 22.25
N ARG A 21 -12.45 14.50 22.66
CA ARG A 21 -13.14 13.86 23.79
C ARG A 21 -13.70 12.51 23.35
N GLN A 22 -13.24 11.41 23.94
CA GLN A 22 -13.98 10.15 23.94
C GLN A 22 -14.74 9.97 25.26
N ARG A 23 -15.99 9.49 25.16
CA ARG A 23 -16.78 8.99 26.30
C ARG A 23 -16.63 7.47 26.37
N VAL A 24 -16.47 6.94 27.59
CA VAL A 24 -16.35 5.50 27.87
C VAL A 24 -17.69 4.97 28.35
N HIS A 25 -18.14 3.81 27.85
CA HIS A 25 -19.25 3.02 28.39
C HIS A 25 -18.97 1.51 28.31
N GLY A 26 -19.37 0.78 29.37
CA GLY A 26 -19.92 -0.58 29.27
C GLY A 26 -18.95 -1.77 29.17
N ASN A 27 -18.54 -2.34 30.30
CA ASN A 27 -18.05 -3.73 30.38
C ASN A 27 -19.22 -4.73 30.31
N LEU A 28 -19.00 -5.87 29.64
CA LEU A 28 -19.65 -7.16 29.96
C LEU A 28 -18.64 -8.29 29.67
N GLY A 29 -18.53 -9.27 30.57
CA GLY A 29 -17.49 -10.31 30.53
C GLY A 29 -18.05 -11.72 30.29
N LEU A 30 -17.20 -12.61 29.79
CA LEU A 30 -17.48 -14.05 29.60
C LEU A 30 -16.27 -14.91 30.04
N PRO A 31 -16.47 -16.19 30.39
CA PRO A 31 -15.51 -16.98 31.18
C PRO A 31 -14.46 -17.71 30.35
N ALA A 32 -13.33 -18.04 31.00
CA ALA A 32 -12.24 -18.80 30.41
C ALA A 32 -12.52 -20.31 30.39
N ILE A 33 -12.20 -20.97 29.26
CA ILE A 33 -12.13 -22.43 29.12
C ILE A 33 -10.65 -22.80 28.98
N ALA A 34 -10.17 -23.70 29.84
CA ALA A 34 -8.80 -24.20 29.78
C ALA A 34 -8.68 -25.40 28.82
N ILE A 35 -7.71 -25.37 27.92
CA ILE A 35 -7.36 -26.50 27.03
C ILE A 35 -5.90 -26.90 27.32
N HIS A 36 -5.69 -28.17 27.65
CA HIS A 36 -4.36 -28.75 27.80
C HIS A 36 -3.76 -29.10 26.43
N HIS A 37 -2.56 -28.57 26.13
CA HIS A 37 -1.75 -29.04 25.00
C HIS A 37 -0.72 -30.08 25.46
N SER A 38 -0.82 -31.30 24.93
CA SER A 38 0.23 -32.32 25.01
C SER A 38 1.13 -32.21 23.78
N TRP A 39 2.44 -32.04 23.98
CA TRP A 39 3.44 -32.05 22.90
C TRP A 39 3.85 -33.48 22.55
N VAL A 40 3.85 -33.81 21.26
CA VAL A 40 4.54 -34.98 20.72
C VAL A 40 5.49 -34.50 19.63
N LEU A 41 6.79 -34.67 19.88
CA LEU A 41 7.85 -34.36 18.92
C LEU A 41 8.02 -35.52 17.94
N CYS A 42 7.95 -35.24 16.64
CA CYS A 42 8.42 -36.16 15.60
C CYS A 42 9.50 -35.47 14.77
N ARG A 43 10.67 -36.12 14.63
CA ARG A 43 11.82 -35.62 13.86
C ARG A 43 11.81 -36.25 12.47
N VAL A 44 12.02 -35.44 11.43
CA VAL A 44 12.57 -35.87 10.14
C VAL A 44 13.63 -34.84 9.71
N HIS A 45 14.68 -35.30 9.03
CA HIS A 45 15.86 -34.52 8.61
C HIS A 45 15.99 -34.48 7.08
N LEU A 46 16.90 -33.59 6.60
CA LEU A 46 17.46 -33.48 5.24
C LEU A 46 16.55 -32.78 4.19
N ALA A 47 17.06 -32.09 3.16
CA ALA A 47 18.35 -31.42 2.89
C ALA A 47 18.26 -30.66 1.54
N LEU A 48 19.30 -29.88 1.19
CA LEU A 48 19.51 -29.17 -0.11
C LEU A 48 18.61 -27.92 -0.31
N GLY A 49 19.00 -26.87 -1.05
CA GLY A 49 20.25 -26.59 -1.79
C GLY A 49 20.46 -25.07 -2.00
N TRP A 50 21.62 -24.67 -2.54
CA TRP A 50 22.12 -23.27 -2.64
C TRP A 50 21.93 -22.63 -4.04
N ILE A 51 22.35 -21.35 -4.16
CA ILE A 51 22.74 -20.59 -5.38
C ILE A 51 21.52 -20.04 -6.17
N LEU A 52 21.35 -18.73 -6.45
CA LEU A 52 22.26 -17.83 -7.19
C LEU A 52 22.18 -16.34 -6.78
N VAL A 53 23.35 -15.68 -6.78
CA VAL A 53 23.55 -14.23 -6.89
C VAL A 53 24.50 -14.03 -8.07
N PHE A 54 24.21 -13.10 -8.99
CA PHE A 54 25.16 -12.32 -9.82
C PHE A 54 24.31 -11.39 -10.73
N LEU A 55 24.24 -10.08 -10.48
CA LEU A 55 25.11 -9.02 -11.00
C LEU A 55 24.97 -8.73 -12.50
N LEU A 56 24.56 -7.50 -12.85
CA LEU A 56 25.16 -6.71 -13.93
C LEU A 56 25.03 -5.21 -13.62
N HIS A 57 26.08 -4.45 -13.93
CA HIS A 57 26.20 -3.00 -13.71
C HIS A 57 27.21 -2.45 -14.75
N THR A 58 27.30 -1.11 -14.87
CA THR A 58 28.29 -0.33 -15.67
C THR A 58 27.99 -0.14 -17.18
N PRO A 59 28.49 0.94 -17.82
CA PRO A 59 28.62 2.33 -17.31
C PRO A 59 28.19 3.43 -18.32
N ALA A 60 28.24 4.69 -17.87
CA ALA A 60 27.83 5.89 -18.59
C ALA A 60 28.77 6.38 -19.73
N SER A 61 28.27 7.29 -20.58
CA SER A 61 29.09 8.14 -21.47
C SER A 61 28.57 9.58 -21.61
N SER A 62 29.50 10.49 -21.83
CA SER A 62 29.38 11.94 -21.99
C SER A 62 29.72 12.39 -23.43
N GLN A 63 29.52 13.62 -23.93
CA GLN A 63 28.98 14.90 -23.40
C GLN A 63 28.22 15.64 -24.58
N PRO A 64 27.93 16.97 -24.61
CA PRO A 64 26.85 17.55 -25.46
C PRO A 64 27.34 18.23 -26.76
N PRO A 65 26.44 18.93 -27.49
CA PRO A 65 26.73 20.35 -27.76
C PRO A 65 25.55 21.35 -27.65
N ASN A 66 25.95 22.62 -27.63
CA ASN A 66 25.21 23.87 -27.34
C ASN A 66 23.97 24.23 -28.20
N SER A 67 23.16 25.14 -27.61
CA SER A 67 21.98 25.84 -28.13
C SER A 67 22.26 26.82 -29.31
N PRO A 68 21.21 27.39 -29.97
CA PRO A 68 20.62 28.64 -29.44
C PRO A 68 19.09 28.80 -29.60
N GLN A 69 18.52 29.72 -28.81
CA GLN A 69 17.11 30.16 -28.86
C GLN A 69 16.77 30.91 -30.17
N ASN A 70 15.50 30.87 -30.59
CA ASN A 70 14.93 31.98 -31.38
C ASN A 70 13.41 32.16 -31.18
N HIS A 71 12.91 33.38 -31.43
CA HIS A 71 11.58 33.83 -31.01
C HIS A 71 10.46 33.70 -32.07
N LYS A 72 9.24 33.42 -31.58
CA LYS A 72 7.91 33.89 -32.07
C LYS A 72 7.53 33.65 -33.56
N LYS A 73 6.43 32.90 -33.74
CA LYS A 73 5.19 33.36 -34.43
C LYS A 73 4.02 32.41 -34.14
N SER A 74 2.80 32.92 -34.27
CA SER A 74 1.53 32.24 -33.92
C SER A 74 0.56 32.18 -35.10
N ALA A 75 -0.37 31.21 -35.04
CA ALA A 75 -1.50 30.92 -35.96
C ALA A 75 -1.14 30.17 -37.28
N PRO A 76 -2.09 29.42 -37.90
CA PRO A 76 -3.51 29.22 -37.55
C PRO A 76 -3.93 27.75 -37.29
N ASP A 77 -5.22 27.52 -36.98
CA ASP A 77 -5.83 26.18 -36.83
C ASP A 77 -5.71 25.30 -38.10
N PRO A 78 -5.51 23.98 -37.97
CA PRO A 78 -5.49 23.07 -39.11
C PRO A 78 -6.91 22.68 -39.55
N ALA A 79 -7.22 22.94 -40.81
CA ALA A 79 -8.43 22.45 -41.48
C ALA A 79 -8.27 20.96 -41.88
N VAL A 80 -9.36 20.19 -41.78
CA VAL A 80 -9.39 18.77 -42.15
C VAL A 80 -9.38 18.60 -43.67
N ILE A 81 -8.50 17.73 -44.19
CA ILE A 81 -8.36 17.37 -45.62
C ILE A 81 -8.66 15.86 -45.76
N PRO A 82 -9.41 15.41 -46.79
CA PRO A 82 -9.81 14.01 -46.93
C PRO A 82 -8.69 13.07 -47.43
N VAL A 83 -8.81 11.80 -47.04
CA VAL A 83 -7.92 10.68 -47.40
C VAL A 83 -8.17 10.22 -48.83
N PRO A 84 -7.14 9.79 -49.60
CA PRO A 84 -7.34 9.16 -50.90
C PRO A 84 -8.24 7.91 -50.84
N SER A 85 -8.98 7.69 -51.91
CA SER A 85 -9.86 6.54 -52.08
C SER A 85 -9.07 5.26 -52.43
N ALA A 86 -9.67 4.09 -52.21
CA ALA A 86 -9.06 2.80 -52.54
C ALA A 86 -8.67 2.65 -54.04
N GLN A 87 -9.35 3.38 -54.93
CA GLN A 87 -9.03 3.42 -56.37
C GLN A 87 -7.82 4.30 -56.71
N GLU A 88 -7.46 5.25 -55.84
CA GLU A 88 -6.26 6.08 -55.98
C GLU A 88 -5.06 5.38 -55.32
N PHE A 89 -5.26 4.68 -54.20
CA PHE A 89 -4.24 3.84 -53.56
C PHE A 89 -3.69 2.77 -54.51
N ALA A 90 -4.58 2.03 -55.18
CA ALA A 90 -4.21 1.00 -56.15
C ALA A 90 -3.59 1.52 -57.47
N GLN A 91 -3.35 2.83 -57.61
CA GLN A 91 -2.56 3.39 -58.73
C GLN A 91 -1.08 3.58 -58.35
N TYR A 92 -0.75 3.49 -57.06
CA TYR A 92 0.60 3.70 -56.53
C TYR A 92 1.22 2.42 -55.96
N ASP A 93 0.42 1.40 -55.65
CA ASP A 93 0.86 0.03 -55.41
C ASP A 93 1.25 -0.59 -56.76
N THR A 94 2.54 -0.50 -57.13
CA THR A 94 3.03 -0.86 -58.48
C THR A 94 3.46 -2.32 -58.59
N ASP A 95 3.61 -3.01 -57.46
CA ASP A 95 3.94 -4.44 -57.40
C ASP A 95 2.76 -5.35 -56.97
N ASP A 96 1.55 -4.78 -56.84
CA ASP A 96 0.32 -5.45 -56.39
C ASP A 96 0.48 -6.12 -55.01
N SER A 97 1.34 -5.58 -54.13
CA SER A 97 1.62 -6.17 -52.81
C SER A 97 0.53 -5.90 -51.76
N GLY A 98 -0.33 -4.90 -51.99
CA GLY A 98 -1.39 -4.48 -51.07
C GLY A 98 -0.98 -3.36 -50.10
N GLY A 99 0.26 -2.88 -50.21
CA GLY A 99 0.84 -1.80 -49.40
C GLY A 99 1.74 -0.90 -50.25
N LEU A 100 2.01 0.33 -49.80
CA LEU A 100 2.94 1.24 -50.50
C LEU A 100 4.32 1.16 -49.85
N SER A 101 5.36 0.88 -50.64
CA SER A 101 6.76 1.07 -50.22
C SER A 101 7.10 2.56 -50.01
N GLU A 102 8.22 2.86 -49.34
CA GLU A 102 8.69 4.25 -49.15
C GLU A 102 8.84 5.00 -50.50
N SER A 103 9.30 4.29 -51.54
CA SER A 103 9.39 4.81 -52.91
C SER A 103 8.02 5.16 -53.51
N GLU A 104 7.01 4.32 -53.31
CA GLU A 104 5.68 4.48 -53.88
C GLU A 104 4.86 5.53 -53.13
N LEU A 105 4.94 5.56 -51.80
CA LEU A 105 4.32 6.61 -50.99
C LEU A 105 4.92 7.99 -51.32
N ARG A 106 6.23 8.05 -51.58
CA ARG A 106 6.89 9.26 -52.08
C ARG A 106 6.40 9.66 -53.47
N GLN A 107 6.21 8.70 -54.37
CA GLN A 107 5.65 8.97 -55.70
C GLN A 107 4.18 9.40 -55.63
N ALA A 108 3.40 8.87 -54.70
CA ALA A 108 2.02 9.26 -54.43
C ALA A 108 1.92 10.70 -53.89
N THR A 109 2.81 11.09 -52.97
CA THR A 109 2.87 12.44 -52.38
C THR A 109 3.48 13.50 -53.29
N GLU A 110 4.31 13.12 -54.27
CA GLU A 110 4.80 14.03 -55.32
C GLU A 110 3.74 14.29 -56.43
N ASN A 111 2.79 13.37 -56.64
CA ASN A 111 1.72 13.50 -57.65
C ASN A 111 0.33 13.90 -57.11
N SER A 112 0.07 13.72 -55.81
CA SER A 112 -1.22 13.98 -55.14
C SER A 112 -1.07 14.95 -53.96
N ALA A 113 -2.19 15.42 -53.41
CA ALA A 113 -2.21 16.36 -52.27
C ALA A 113 -1.41 15.83 -51.04
N PRO A 114 -0.84 16.73 -50.21
CA PRO A 114 0.12 16.34 -49.18
C PRO A 114 -0.50 15.45 -48.10
N ILE A 115 -0.08 14.19 -48.08
CA ILE A 115 -0.27 13.28 -46.94
C ILE A 115 0.61 13.81 -45.81
N MET A 116 0.03 14.08 -44.64
CA MET A 116 0.78 14.46 -43.44
C MET A 116 1.28 13.21 -42.71
N GLY A 117 2.60 13.12 -42.57
CA GLY A 117 3.31 12.06 -41.85
C GLY A 117 4.60 11.68 -42.56
N THR A 118 5.62 11.25 -41.82
CA THR A 118 6.75 10.53 -42.42
C THR A 118 6.36 9.08 -42.71
N PHE A 119 7.09 8.39 -43.60
CA PHE A 119 6.85 6.96 -43.87
C PHE A 119 6.85 6.13 -42.56
N GLN A 120 7.79 6.44 -41.66
CA GLN A 120 7.96 5.80 -40.34
C GLN A 120 6.85 6.13 -39.33
N GLU A 121 6.03 7.16 -39.57
CA GLU A 121 4.84 7.47 -38.76
C GLU A 121 3.57 6.79 -39.30
N LEU A 122 3.62 6.28 -40.54
CA LEU A 122 2.51 5.64 -41.25
C LEU A 122 2.66 4.12 -41.29
N ASP A 123 3.89 3.60 -41.34
CA ASP A 123 4.21 2.18 -41.15
C ASP A 123 4.12 1.85 -39.66
N THR A 124 2.89 1.58 -39.20
CA THR A 124 2.61 1.32 -37.77
C THR A 124 2.89 -0.11 -37.37
N THR A 125 2.98 -1.02 -38.34
CA THR A 125 3.32 -2.43 -38.13
C THR A 125 4.84 -2.67 -38.14
N GLY A 126 5.62 -1.76 -38.73
CA GLY A 126 7.07 -1.83 -38.85
C GLY A 126 7.54 -2.83 -39.90
N ASP A 127 6.70 -3.15 -40.88
CA ASP A 127 6.97 -4.19 -41.88
C ASP A 127 7.62 -3.67 -43.17
N GLY A 128 7.76 -2.35 -43.30
CA GLY A 128 8.34 -1.69 -44.46
C GLY A 128 7.34 -1.36 -45.58
N GLN A 129 6.04 -1.50 -45.33
CA GLN A 129 4.95 -1.07 -46.22
C GLN A 129 3.93 -0.20 -45.47
N VAL A 130 3.26 0.70 -46.19
CA VAL A 130 2.15 1.50 -45.64
C VAL A 130 0.85 1.07 -46.31
N THR A 131 0.01 0.38 -45.56
CA THR A 131 -1.29 -0.10 -46.06
C THR A 131 -2.34 1.02 -46.11
N LEU A 132 -3.39 0.83 -46.91
CA LEU A 132 -4.55 1.74 -46.94
C LEU A 132 -5.22 1.88 -45.56
N GLN A 133 -5.18 0.81 -44.75
CA GLN A 133 -5.74 0.79 -43.40
C GLN A 133 -4.93 1.66 -42.44
N GLU A 134 -3.61 1.70 -42.57
CA GLU A 134 -2.75 2.56 -41.75
C GLU A 134 -2.83 4.04 -42.15
N LEU A 135 -2.93 4.32 -43.45
CA LEU A 135 -3.26 5.66 -43.95
C LEU A 135 -4.62 6.15 -43.42
N TRP A 136 -5.61 5.28 -43.36
CA TRP A 136 -6.91 5.58 -42.74
C TRP A 136 -6.80 5.75 -41.22
N ALA A 137 -5.95 4.98 -40.54
CA ALA A 137 -5.70 5.13 -39.10
C ALA A 137 -5.02 6.47 -38.80
N ALA A 138 -3.99 6.85 -39.55
CA ALA A 138 -3.28 8.13 -39.42
C ALA A 138 -4.20 9.34 -39.65
N ALA A 139 -5.09 9.29 -40.64
CA ALA A 139 -6.04 10.37 -40.89
C ALA A 139 -7.16 10.47 -39.84
N ASN A 140 -7.63 9.35 -39.29
CA ASN A 140 -8.59 9.34 -38.18
C ASN A 140 -7.94 9.67 -36.82
N ASN A 141 -6.61 9.56 -36.71
CA ASN A 141 -5.81 9.90 -35.53
C ASN A 141 -5.74 11.40 -35.19
N GLY A 142 -6.49 12.27 -35.88
CA GLY A 142 -6.84 13.61 -35.38
C GLY A 142 -7.59 13.59 -34.02
N LYS A 143 -8.02 12.39 -33.57
CA LYS A 143 -8.32 12.06 -32.17
C LYS A 143 -7.68 10.72 -31.82
N ARG A 144 -6.39 10.73 -31.45
CA ARG A 144 -5.66 9.52 -31.02
C ARG A 144 -6.32 8.90 -29.78
N ASN A 145 -6.76 7.65 -29.91
CA ASN A 145 -6.78 6.72 -28.78
C ASN A 145 -5.38 6.11 -28.65
N PRO A 146 -4.88 5.81 -27.44
CA PRO A 146 -3.59 5.15 -27.26
C PRO A 146 -3.57 3.72 -27.82
N PRO A 147 -2.39 3.17 -28.18
CA PRO A 147 -2.25 1.83 -28.74
C PRO A 147 -2.70 0.73 -27.77
N ALA A 148 -3.11 -0.41 -28.33
CA ALA A 148 -3.75 -1.51 -27.58
C ALA A 148 -2.89 -2.14 -26.45
N SER A 149 -1.60 -1.85 -26.39
CA SER A 149 -0.70 -2.23 -25.29
C SER A 149 -0.82 -1.34 -24.05
N GLU A 150 -1.28 -0.10 -24.18
CA GLU A 150 -1.47 0.86 -23.08
C GLU A 150 -2.89 0.81 -22.49
N SER A 151 -3.86 0.33 -23.27
CA SER A 151 -5.25 0.15 -22.81
C SER A 151 -5.43 -1.09 -21.92
N ALA A 152 -4.68 -2.18 -22.15
CA ALA A 152 -4.70 -3.37 -21.31
C ALA A 152 -4.37 -3.04 -19.85
N ASP A 153 -5.04 -3.70 -18.88
CA ASP A 153 -4.75 -3.43 -17.46
C ASP A 153 -3.34 -3.94 -17.09
N PRO A 154 -2.44 -3.09 -16.57
CA PRO A 154 -1.07 -3.50 -16.22
C PRO A 154 -1.02 -4.62 -15.17
N PHE A 155 -2.07 -4.82 -14.38
CA PHE A 155 -2.18 -5.96 -13.46
C PHE A 155 -2.21 -7.32 -14.17
N LEU A 156 -2.68 -7.41 -15.42
CA LEU A 156 -2.65 -8.65 -16.19
C LEU A 156 -1.22 -9.11 -16.48
N ARG A 157 -0.27 -8.16 -16.68
CA ARG A 157 1.16 -8.47 -16.84
C ARG A 157 1.79 -8.98 -15.54
N ILE A 158 1.33 -8.49 -14.37
CA ILE A 158 1.76 -9.00 -13.06
C ILE A 158 1.20 -10.40 -12.82
N LEU A 159 -0.10 -10.59 -13.11
CA LEU A 159 -0.78 -11.88 -13.00
C LEU A 159 -0.09 -12.94 -13.87
N GLN A 160 0.19 -12.63 -15.14
CA GLN A 160 0.89 -13.53 -16.05
C GLN A 160 2.24 -13.99 -15.47
N ARG A 161 3.06 -13.06 -14.95
CA ARG A 161 4.33 -13.39 -14.29
C ARG A 161 4.14 -14.23 -13.01
N ALA A 162 3.09 -13.98 -12.25
CA ALA A 162 2.78 -14.76 -11.05
C ALA A 162 2.33 -16.19 -11.40
N ILE A 163 1.57 -16.35 -12.49
CA ILE A 163 1.17 -17.67 -13.03
C ILE A 163 2.41 -18.41 -13.54
N GLU A 164 3.29 -17.77 -14.30
CA GLU A 164 4.54 -18.36 -14.79
C GLU A 164 5.44 -18.86 -13.63
N ALA A 165 5.65 -18.03 -12.61
CA ALA A 165 6.43 -18.40 -11.43
C ALA A 165 5.78 -19.51 -10.59
N MET A 166 4.44 -19.55 -10.54
CA MET A 166 3.69 -20.64 -9.91
C MET A 166 3.83 -21.94 -10.70
N ASP A 167 3.65 -21.89 -12.01
CA ASP A 167 3.79 -23.04 -12.93
C ASP A 167 5.20 -23.65 -12.84
N GLU A 168 6.25 -22.81 -12.79
CA GLU A 168 7.63 -23.23 -12.55
C GLU A 168 7.80 -23.88 -11.16
N SER A 169 7.23 -23.28 -10.11
CA SER A 169 7.31 -23.79 -8.73
C SER A 169 6.63 -25.15 -8.50
N TYR A 170 5.79 -25.59 -9.44
CA TYR A 170 5.07 -26.88 -9.42
C TYR A 170 5.48 -27.81 -10.58
N ASP A 171 6.75 -27.76 -10.97
CA ASP A 171 7.35 -28.64 -12.00
C ASP A 171 6.58 -28.61 -13.34
N GLY A 172 6.25 -27.40 -13.81
CA GLY A 172 5.56 -27.20 -15.07
C GLY A 172 4.07 -27.59 -15.04
N TRP A 173 3.31 -27.05 -14.09
CA TRP A 173 1.89 -27.38 -13.88
C TRP A 173 1.00 -27.09 -15.11
N GLN A 174 1.35 -26.11 -15.94
CA GLN A 174 0.68 -25.83 -17.22
C GLN A 174 0.65 -27.01 -18.20
N TYR A 175 1.59 -27.96 -18.08
CA TYR A 175 1.63 -29.16 -18.91
C TYR A 175 0.87 -30.36 -18.31
N ARG A 176 0.36 -30.22 -17.08
CA ARG A 176 -0.33 -31.26 -16.29
C ARG A 176 -1.55 -30.66 -15.56
N PRO A 177 -2.47 -29.96 -16.25
CA PRO A 177 -3.55 -29.18 -15.61
C PRO A 177 -4.53 -30.02 -14.78
N GLU A 178 -4.59 -31.32 -15.02
CA GLU A 178 -5.37 -32.30 -14.24
C GLU A 178 -4.75 -32.65 -12.87
N GLU A 179 -3.47 -32.32 -12.64
CA GLU A 179 -2.86 -32.49 -11.33
C GLU A 179 -3.36 -31.44 -10.33
N THR A 180 -3.37 -31.84 -9.05
CA THR A 180 -3.91 -31.03 -7.96
C THR A 180 -2.97 -31.05 -6.77
N VAL A 181 -2.85 -29.91 -6.08
CA VAL A 181 -1.98 -29.73 -4.92
C VAL A 181 -2.85 -29.66 -3.65
N ASP A 182 -2.43 -30.31 -2.56
CA ASP A 182 -3.12 -30.19 -1.26
C ASP A 182 -3.26 -28.72 -0.83
N SER A 183 -4.45 -28.28 -0.43
CA SER A 183 -4.74 -26.84 -0.22
C SER A 183 -3.96 -26.22 0.95
N THR A 184 -3.58 -27.02 1.93
CA THR A 184 -2.69 -26.57 3.02
C THR A 184 -1.25 -26.38 2.50
N THR A 185 -0.77 -27.30 1.67
CA THR A 185 0.57 -27.25 1.07
C THR A 185 0.70 -26.08 0.11
N PHE A 186 -0.30 -25.86 -0.76
CA PHE A 186 -0.34 -24.74 -1.70
C PHE A 186 -0.25 -23.38 -0.98
N THR A 187 -1.08 -23.16 0.04
CA THR A 187 -1.10 -21.88 0.78
C THR A 187 0.13 -21.66 1.65
N ILE A 188 0.74 -22.71 2.21
CA ILE A 188 2.03 -22.60 2.91
C ILE A 188 3.15 -22.17 1.94
N ASN A 189 3.18 -22.75 0.73
CA ASN A 189 4.16 -22.40 -0.30
C ASN A 189 3.97 -20.96 -0.79
N TYR A 190 2.71 -20.55 -1.06
CA TYR A 190 2.38 -19.17 -1.41
C TYR A 190 2.81 -18.18 -0.31
N ASN A 191 2.46 -18.44 0.96
CA ASN A 191 2.88 -17.57 2.06
C ASN A 191 4.40 -17.48 2.18
N ALA A 192 5.12 -18.56 1.91
CA ALA A 192 6.57 -18.59 1.91
C ALA A 192 7.21 -17.81 0.74
N SER A 193 6.55 -17.71 -0.43
CA SER A 193 7.09 -16.97 -1.57
C SER A 193 6.85 -15.45 -1.49
N ILE A 194 5.80 -15.01 -0.80
CA ILE A 194 5.52 -13.57 -0.59
C ILE A 194 6.10 -12.98 0.70
N SER A 195 6.57 -13.81 1.63
CA SER A 195 7.14 -13.39 2.92
C SER A 195 8.65 -13.12 2.80
N PRO A 196 9.14 -11.88 3.04
CA PRO A 196 10.58 -11.58 3.02
C PRO A 196 11.39 -12.44 3.98
N ASP A 197 10.80 -12.73 5.14
CA ASP A 197 11.34 -13.56 6.21
C ASP A 197 11.06 -15.06 6.04
N GLY A 198 10.55 -15.49 4.87
CA GLY A 198 10.32 -16.90 4.50
C GLY A 198 9.34 -17.65 5.41
N GLN A 199 8.46 -16.94 6.13
CA GLN A 199 7.62 -17.52 7.16
C GLN A 199 6.47 -18.34 6.60
N ARG A 200 6.62 -19.66 6.73
CA ARG A 200 5.57 -20.66 6.52
C ARG A 200 4.50 -20.58 7.61
N ARG A 201 3.49 -19.73 7.39
CA ARG A 201 2.30 -19.63 8.26
C ARG A 201 1.10 -20.32 7.61
N LEU A 202 0.38 -21.09 8.42
CA LEU A 202 -0.92 -21.63 8.05
C LEU A 202 -1.98 -20.60 8.39
N ASP A 203 -2.75 -20.18 7.38
CA ASP A 203 -3.87 -19.26 7.51
C ASP A 203 -5.12 -19.94 6.93
N ARG A 204 -6.14 -20.11 7.78
CA ARG A 204 -7.36 -20.81 7.41
C ARG A 204 -8.23 -20.00 6.44
N GLY A 205 -8.16 -18.67 6.47
CA GLY A 205 -8.83 -17.81 5.51
C GLY A 205 -8.24 -17.98 4.12
N LEU A 206 -6.91 -17.91 4.01
CA LEU A 206 -6.21 -18.15 2.74
C LEU A 206 -6.46 -19.55 2.17
N ILE A 207 -6.55 -20.60 3.01
CA ILE A 207 -6.94 -21.95 2.55
C ILE A 207 -8.33 -21.92 1.90
N LEU A 208 -9.33 -21.32 2.58
CA LEU A 208 -10.69 -21.22 2.04
C LEU A 208 -10.79 -20.33 0.79
N HIS A 209 -9.91 -19.34 0.64
CA HIS A 209 -9.87 -18.49 -0.56
C HIS A 209 -9.21 -19.19 -1.76
N ALA A 210 -8.35 -20.18 -1.53
CA ALA A 210 -7.73 -20.97 -2.60
C ALA A 210 -8.60 -22.18 -2.99
N ASP A 211 -9.15 -22.88 -2.00
CA ASP A 211 -9.90 -24.14 -2.09
C ASP A 211 -11.40 -23.84 -2.28
N GLY A 212 -11.75 -23.28 -3.43
CA GLY A 212 -13.07 -22.65 -3.66
C GLY A 212 -14.24 -23.63 -3.66
N ASP A 213 -14.03 -24.90 -4.02
CA ASP A 213 -15.03 -25.97 -3.90
C ASP A 213 -14.94 -26.76 -2.57
N ALA A 214 -13.98 -26.41 -1.71
CA ALA A 214 -13.64 -27.05 -0.44
C ALA A 214 -13.31 -28.56 -0.51
N ASN A 215 -12.82 -29.06 -1.66
CA ASN A 215 -12.46 -30.46 -1.84
C ASN A 215 -11.12 -30.85 -1.15
N ARG A 216 -10.35 -29.87 -0.64
CA ARG A 216 -8.99 -29.99 -0.05
C ARG A 216 -7.85 -30.14 -1.05
N LYS A 217 -8.12 -29.87 -2.32
CA LYS A 217 -7.12 -29.88 -3.38
C LYS A 217 -7.35 -28.70 -4.32
N ILE A 218 -6.27 -28.04 -4.66
CA ILE A 218 -6.21 -26.91 -5.58
C ILE A 218 -5.93 -27.43 -6.98
N SER A 219 -6.86 -27.20 -7.90
CA SER A 219 -6.60 -27.27 -9.34
C SER A 219 -5.84 -26.03 -9.83
N ARG A 220 -5.21 -26.13 -11.02
CA ARG A 220 -4.50 -24.98 -11.59
C ARG A 220 -5.42 -23.75 -11.79
N ASP A 221 -6.68 -23.96 -12.16
CA ASP A 221 -7.66 -22.89 -12.37
C ASP A 221 -8.12 -22.23 -11.06
N GLU A 222 -8.12 -22.96 -9.95
CA GLU A 222 -8.30 -22.38 -8.61
C GLU A 222 -7.08 -21.59 -8.18
N ALA A 223 -5.87 -22.11 -8.43
CA ALA A 223 -4.62 -21.40 -8.15
C ALA A 223 -4.52 -20.07 -8.93
N VAL A 224 -4.92 -20.06 -10.21
CA VAL A 224 -4.99 -18.84 -11.04
C VAL A 224 -6.01 -17.84 -10.48
N ARG A 225 -7.24 -18.28 -10.17
CA ARG A 225 -8.28 -17.40 -9.58
C ARG A 225 -7.88 -16.88 -8.19
N PHE A 226 -7.16 -17.68 -7.42
CA PHE A 226 -6.55 -17.24 -6.17
C PHE A 226 -5.51 -16.13 -6.42
N LEU A 227 -4.64 -16.24 -7.44
CA LEU A 227 -3.71 -15.17 -7.80
C LEU A 227 -4.42 -13.89 -8.31
N GLU A 228 -5.50 -14.01 -9.11
CA GLU A 228 -6.36 -12.86 -9.48
C GLU A 228 -6.89 -12.16 -8.22
N THR A 229 -7.36 -12.94 -7.25
CA THR A 229 -7.83 -12.44 -5.96
C THR A 229 -6.68 -11.77 -5.22
N GLN A 230 -5.52 -12.40 -5.05
CA GLN A 230 -4.39 -11.84 -4.31
C GLN A 230 -3.77 -10.59 -4.95
N LEU A 231 -4.01 -10.36 -6.25
CA LEU A 231 -3.63 -9.13 -6.96
C LEU A 231 -4.70 -8.03 -6.91
N GLY A 232 -5.88 -8.28 -6.34
CA GLY A 232 -6.98 -7.33 -6.33
C GLY A 232 -7.59 -7.06 -7.71
N ILE A 233 -7.54 -8.06 -8.60
CA ILE A 233 -8.25 -8.05 -9.88
C ILE A 233 -9.71 -8.50 -9.67
N ARG A 234 -9.91 -9.44 -8.75
CA ARG A 234 -11.19 -10.06 -8.41
C ARG A 234 -11.38 -10.14 -6.89
N TRP A 235 -12.62 -10.23 -6.43
CA TRP A 235 -12.96 -10.60 -5.05
C TRP A 235 -13.21 -12.11 -4.90
N ILE A 236 -13.18 -12.62 -3.67
CA ILE A 236 -13.37 -14.05 -3.36
C ILE A 236 -14.72 -14.61 -3.83
N THR A 237 -15.73 -13.76 -3.98
CA THR A 237 -17.07 -14.09 -4.51
C THR A 237 -17.08 -14.35 -6.02
N GLY A 238 -16.05 -13.91 -6.75
CA GLY A 238 -15.99 -13.94 -8.21
C GLY A 238 -16.07 -12.56 -8.89
N ASP A 239 -16.45 -11.52 -8.15
CA ASP A 239 -16.67 -10.17 -8.68
C ASP A 239 -15.39 -9.50 -9.16
N LEU A 240 -15.42 -8.88 -10.34
CA LEU A 240 -14.30 -8.10 -10.84
C LEU A 240 -14.18 -6.76 -10.10
N LEU A 241 -12.98 -6.46 -9.61
CA LEU A 241 -12.63 -5.15 -9.03
C LEU A 241 -12.09 -4.16 -10.08
N ARG A 242 -11.92 -4.63 -11.32
CA ARG A 242 -11.34 -3.91 -12.46
C ARG A 242 -12.10 -4.24 -13.74
N THR A 243 -12.45 -3.25 -14.55
CA THR A 243 -13.14 -3.44 -15.83
C THR A 243 -12.16 -3.54 -17.00
N GLU A 244 -12.59 -4.11 -18.13
CA GLU A 244 -11.80 -4.14 -19.38
C GLU A 244 -11.48 -2.72 -19.89
N ASN A 245 -12.34 -1.74 -19.60
CA ASN A 245 -12.12 -0.32 -19.91
C ASN A 245 -11.11 0.37 -18.97
N GLY A 246 -10.56 -0.35 -17.99
CA GLY A 246 -9.58 0.17 -17.04
C GLY A 246 -10.17 0.96 -15.87
N ASP A 247 -11.48 0.88 -15.64
CA ASP A 247 -12.12 1.41 -14.45
C ASP A 247 -11.86 0.50 -13.23
N VAL A 248 -11.86 1.08 -12.02
CA VAL A 248 -11.50 0.38 -10.77
C VAL A 248 -12.59 0.58 -9.72
N VAL A 249 -13.05 -0.51 -9.12
CA VAL A 249 -14.05 -0.48 -8.04
C VAL A 249 -13.44 0.12 -6.77
N ASP A 250 -14.17 1.04 -6.13
CA ASP A 250 -13.78 1.65 -4.86
C ASP A 250 -14.06 0.72 -3.66
N PHE A 251 -13.45 -0.45 -3.70
CA PHE A 251 -13.62 -1.49 -2.70
C PHE A 251 -13.03 -1.09 -1.32
N ALA A 252 -12.16 -0.09 -1.27
CA ALA A 252 -11.73 0.57 -0.04
C ALA A 252 -12.89 1.27 0.70
N ASN A 253 -13.84 1.86 -0.03
CA ASN A 253 -15.07 2.39 0.54
C ASN A 253 -16.03 1.27 0.93
N PHE A 254 -16.18 0.22 0.11
CA PHE A 254 -16.96 -0.97 0.46
C PHE A 254 -16.50 -1.58 1.80
N LEU A 255 -15.19 -1.86 1.94
CA LEU A 255 -14.57 -2.35 3.18
C LEU A 255 -14.69 -1.39 4.39
N ARG A 256 -14.98 -0.11 4.15
CA ARG A 256 -15.19 0.87 5.23
C ARG A 256 -16.64 0.84 5.74
N CYS A 257 -17.59 0.69 4.82
CA CYS A 257 -19.02 0.53 5.13
C CYS A 257 -19.32 -0.85 5.73
N ASP A 258 -18.66 -1.91 5.28
CA ASP A 258 -18.76 -3.28 5.83
C ASP A 258 -18.13 -3.38 7.23
N ILE A 259 -18.85 -2.84 8.23
CA ILE A 259 -18.42 -2.81 9.63
C ILE A 259 -18.42 -4.21 10.22
N ASN A 260 -19.44 -5.02 9.91
CA ASN A 260 -19.62 -6.34 10.52
C ASN A 260 -18.75 -7.43 9.86
N LYS A 261 -18.34 -7.25 8.59
CA LYS A 261 -17.42 -8.08 7.79
C LYS A 261 -18.04 -9.32 7.18
N ASP A 262 -19.33 -9.27 6.83
CA ASP A 262 -20.08 -10.33 6.13
C ASP A 262 -20.14 -10.15 4.60
N ASP A 263 -19.40 -9.18 4.05
CA ASP A 263 -19.27 -8.94 2.60
C ASP A 263 -20.57 -8.52 1.89
N VAL A 264 -21.52 -7.95 2.65
CA VAL A 264 -22.68 -7.21 2.16
C VAL A 264 -22.83 -5.90 2.95
N LEU A 265 -23.49 -4.90 2.37
CA LEU A 265 -23.76 -3.64 3.05
C LEU A 265 -25.24 -3.57 3.42
N THR A 266 -25.57 -3.61 4.71
CA THR A 266 -26.92 -3.28 5.16
C THR A 266 -27.19 -1.79 5.03
N LYS A 267 -28.47 -1.37 5.01
CA LYS A 267 -28.83 0.07 4.96
C LYS A 267 -28.22 0.88 6.11
N SER A 268 -28.07 0.31 7.32
CA SER A 268 -27.41 1.00 8.44
C SER A 268 -25.93 1.22 8.15
N GLU A 269 -25.22 0.17 7.72
CA GLU A 269 -23.79 0.22 7.40
C GLU A 269 -23.46 1.18 6.26
N PHE A 270 -24.32 1.21 5.23
CA PHE A 270 -24.21 2.14 4.12
C PHE A 270 -24.37 3.59 4.59
N VAL A 271 -25.46 3.91 5.30
CA VAL A 271 -25.81 5.27 5.75
C VAL A 271 -24.90 5.78 6.87
N ASP A 272 -24.71 5.00 7.95
CA ASP A 272 -23.95 5.42 9.15
C ASP A 272 -22.47 5.71 8.84
N THR A 273 -21.95 5.13 7.76
CA THR A 273 -20.56 5.30 7.31
C THR A 273 -20.42 6.19 6.06
N TRP A 274 -21.53 6.65 5.49
CA TRP A 274 -21.51 7.57 4.35
C TRP A 274 -21.10 8.98 4.77
N TRP A 275 -20.61 9.75 3.81
CA TRP A 275 -20.14 11.12 4.00
C TRP A 275 -21.08 12.18 3.39
N ASN A 276 -22.19 11.75 2.76
CA ASN A 276 -23.06 12.60 1.94
C ASN A 276 -24.54 12.58 2.39
N SER A 277 -24.76 12.77 3.69
CA SER A 277 -26.00 12.54 4.47
C SER A 277 -27.34 13.12 3.97
N GLU A 278 -27.37 13.76 2.81
CA GLU A 278 -28.57 14.27 2.16
C GLU A 278 -29.17 13.28 1.13
N THR A 279 -28.43 12.26 0.67
CA THR A 279 -28.90 11.29 -0.35
C THR A 279 -28.80 9.81 0.04
N ASP A 280 -28.19 9.45 1.17
CA ASP A 280 -27.77 8.09 1.51
C ASP A 280 -28.84 7.00 1.34
N GLU A 281 -30.10 7.28 1.68
CA GLU A 281 -31.20 6.31 1.53
C GLU A 281 -31.58 6.07 0.06
N GLN A 282 -31.58 7.11 -0.77
CA GLN A 282 -31.87 7.02 -2.21
C GLN A 282 -30.71 6.39 -2.96
N ASP A 283 -29.47 6.70 -2.54
CA ASP A 283 -28.28 6.04 -3.05
C ASP A 283 -28.35 4.53 -2.76
N PHE A 284 -28.64 4.13 -1.51
CA PHE A 284 -28.80 2.72 -1.13
C PHE A 284 -29.86 2.00 -1.97
N GLU A 285 -31.07 2.57 -2.09
CA GLU A 285 -32.16 2.01 -2.91
C GLU A 285 -31.83 1.94 -4.41
N SER A 286 -30.83 2.68 -4.89
CA SER A 286 -30.32 2.58 -6.27
C SER A 286 -29.27 1.49 -6.47
N PHE A 287 -28.69 0.96 -5.39
CA PHE A 287 -27.74 -0.16 -5.40
C PHE A 287 -28.39 -1.49 -5.04
N ASP A 288 -29.43 -1.53 -4.20
CA ASP A 288 -30.18 -2.75 -3.84
C ASP A 288 -31.11 -3.15 -5.00
N ILE A 289 -30.54 -3.81 -6.03
CA ILE A 289 -31.19 -4.05 -7.32
C ILE A 289 -32.23 -5.18 -7.23
N ASP A 290 -31.95 -6.22 -6.45
CA ASP A 290 -32.90 -7.31 -6.23
C ASP A 290 -33.92 -7.01 -5.11
N GLY A 291 -33.70 -5.94 -4.33
CA GLY A 291 -34.60 -5.49 -3.26
C GLY A 291 -34.52 -6.37 -2.01
N ASN A 292 -33.42 -7.08 -1.79
CA ASN A 292 -33.24 -7.97 -0.63
C ASN A 292 -32.99 -7.20 0.69
N GLY A 293 -32.65 -5.90 0.62
CA GLY A 293 -32.35 -5.06 1.78
C GLY A 293 -30.86 -4.97 2.15
N ALA A 294 -29.97 -5.50 1.32
CA ALA A 294 -28.52 -5.44 1.46
C ALA A 294 -27.83 -5.37 0.08
N VAL A 295 -26.85 -4.47 -0.04
CA VAL A 295 -26.07 -4.26 -1.27
C VAL A 295 -24.85 -5.17 -1.26
N ASN A 296 -24.77 -6.11 -2.19
CA ASN A 296 -23.59 -6.95 -2.38
C ASN A 296 -22.51 -6.26 -3.23
N LEU A 297 -21.34 -6.90 -3.39
CA LEU A 297 -20.24 -6.31 -4.16
C LEU A 297 -20.56 -6.17 -5.66
N SER A 298 -21.26 -7.13 -6.27
CA SER A 298 -21.66 -7.07 -7.69
C SER A 298 -22.53 -5.84 -7.97
N GLU A 299 -23.43 -5.52 -7.05
CA GLU A 299 -24.30 -4.35 -7.08
C GLU A 299 -23.51 -3.05 -6.86
N PHE A 300 -22.65 -3.02 -5.84
CA PHE A 300 -21.78 -1.87 -5.54
C PHE A 300 -20.83 -1.54 -6.71
N ALA A 301 -20.33 -2.56 -7.40
CA ALA A 301 -19.38 -2.48 -8.50
C ALA A 301 -20.01 -2.14 -9.88
N ARG A 302 -21.32 -1.83 -9.94
CA ARG A 302 -22.04 -1.59 -11.21
C ARG A 302 -21.32 -0.59 -12.11
N GLN A 303 -21.20 -0.91 -13.40
CA GLN A 303 -20.33 -0.24 -14.40
C GLN A 303 -20.59 1.27 -14.65
N GLU A 304 -21.60 1.87 -14.02
CA GLU A 304 -21.92 3.30 -14.12
C GLU A 304 -22.08 3.97 -12.73
N GLY A 305 -21.83 3.24 -11.64
CA GLY A 305 -22.01 3.73 -10.29
C GLY A 305 -20.92 4.75 -9.87
N PRO A 306 -21.20 5.66 -8.93
CA PRO A 306 -20.24 6.64 -8.42
C PRO A 306 -19.01 6.02 -7.72
N TYR A 307 -19.02 4.71 -7.44
CA TYR A 307 -17.91 3.95 -6.86
C TYR A 307 -17.07 3.20 -7.88
N LEU A 308 -17.44 3.24 -9.15
CA LEU A 308 -16.53 2.89 -10.22
C LEU A 308 -15.63 4.10 -10.53
N ARG A 309 -14.37 4.02 -10.12
CA ARG A 309 -13.35 5.05 -10.38
C ARG A 309 -12.81 4.91 -11.80
N LYS A 310 -12.44 6.03 -12.41
CA LYS A 310 -12.00 6.09 -13.81
C LYS A 310 -10.57 6.61 -13.91
N PRO A 311 -9.54 5.82 -13.54
CA PRO A 311 -8.15 6.27 -13.52
C PRO A 311 -7.67 6.88 -14.84
N ILE A 312 -8.10 6.34 -15.99
CA ILE A 312 -7.71 6.89 -17.30
C ILE A 312 -8.20 8.34 -17.47
N GLN A 313 -9.48 8.60 -17.14
CA GLN A 313 -10.03 9.97 -17.21
C GLN A 313 -9.41 10.92 -16.18
N TRP A 314 -8.95 10.40 -15.04
CA TRP A 314 -8.23 11.19 -14.05
C TRP A 314 -6.78 11.47 -14.43
N PHE A 315 -6.16 10.57 -15.19
CA PHE A 315 -4.86 10.79 -15.81
C PHE A 315 -4.97 11.92 -16.84
N GLU A 316 -5.88 11.78 -17.82
CA GLU A 316 -6.16 12.80 -18.85
C GLU A 316 -6.55 14.17 -18.26
N ALA A 317 -7.24 14.21 -17.11
CA ALA A 317 -7.61 15.45 -16.43
C ALA A 317 -6.49 16.03 -15.53
N ALA A 318 -5.45 15.25 -15.22
CA ALA A 318 -4.30 15.67 -14.44
C ALA A 318 -3.12 16.10 -15.32
N ASP A 319 -2.99 15.50 -16.52
CA ASP A 319 -2.07 15.91 -17.58
C ASP A 319 -2.48 17.29 -18.12
N THR A 320 -1.83 18.34 -17.63
CA THR A 320 -2.18 19.74 -17.95
C THR A 320 -1.39 20.31 -19.11
N ASN A 321 -0.27 19.68 -19.47
CA ASN A 321 0.59 20.08 -20.58
C ASN A 321 0.32 19.26 -21.87
N ALA A 322 -0.46 18.18 -21.76
CA ALA A 322 -0.80 17.21 -22.80
C ALA A 322 0.42 16.45 -23.36
N ASP A 323 1.38 16.09 -22.51
CA ASP A 323 2.56 15.29 -22.89
C ASP A 323 2.40 13.77 -22.66
N HIS A 324 1.23 13.34 -22.15
CA HIS A 324 0.90 11.95 -21.82
C HIS A 324 1.73 11.33 -20.69
N LEU A 325 2.35 12.17 -19.85
CA LEU A 325 2.99 11.80 -18.60
C LEU A 325 2.37 12.61 -17.45
N LEU A 326 2.56 12.15 -16.21
CA LEU A 326 2.14 12.90 -15.02
C LEU A 326 3.33 13.30 -14.16
N SER A 327 3.63 14.60 -14.17
CA SER A 327 4.65 15.17 -13.30
C SER A 327 4.22 15.18 -11.82
N GLN A 328 5.19 15.36 -10.92
CA GLN A 328 4.91 15.54 -9.50
C GLN A 328 3.99 16.74 -9.22
N SER A 329 4.07 17.81 -10.00
CA SER A 329 3.26 19.03 -9.83
C SER A 329 1.79 18.77 -10.15
N GLU A 330 1.53 18.02 -11.22
CA GLU A 330 0.19 17.64 -11.67
C GLU A 330 -0.47 16.67 -10.70
N LEU A 331 0.25 15.63 -10.28
CA LEU A 331 -0.23 14.70 -9.24
C LEU A 331 -0.49 15.41 -7.90
N GLN A 332 0.38 16.33 -7.47
CA GLN A 332 0.12 17.13 -6.26
C GLN A 332 -1.09 18.05 -6.40
N SER A 333 -1.47 18.44 -7.61
CA SER A 333 -2.63 19.31 -7.87
C SER A 333 -3.93 18.51 -7.97
N ALA A 334 -3.93 17.40 -8.71
CA ALA A 334 -5.09 16.57 -8.98
C ALA A 334 -5.48 15.62 -7.82
N ILE A 335 -4.50 15.07 -7.08
CA ILE A 335 -4.76 14.07 -6.03
C ILE A 335 -5.38 14.72 -4.79
N ARG A 336 -6.47 14.14 -4.27
CA ARG A 336 -7.18 14.62 -3.07
C ARG A 336 -6.28 14.55 -1.82
N SER A 337 -6.45 15.52 -0.91
CA SER A 337 -5.57 15.71 0.27
C SER A 337 -5.20 14.45 1.06
N PRO A 338 -6.10 13.48 1.34
CA PRO A 338 -5.75 12.27 2.09
C PRO A 338 -4.68 11.41 1.40
N ARG A 339 -4.64 11.39 0.06
CA ARG A 339 -3.71 10.58 -0.75
C ARG A 339 -2.49 11.35 -1.25
N LYS A 340 -2.39 12.67 -1.03
CA LYS A 340 -1.21 13.46 -1.48
C LYS A 340 0.13 12.95 -0.95
N HIS A 341 0.12 12.30 0.22
CA HIS A 341 1.31 11.69 0.83
C HIS A 341 1.93 10.57 -0.02
N LEU A 342 1.13 9.91 -0.86
CA LEU A 342 1.57 8.84 -1.75
C LEU A 342 2.32 9.36 -2.98
N VAL A 343 2.15 10.63 -3.37
CA VAL A 343 2.67 11.14 -4.67
C VAL A 343 4.19 11.03 -4.74
N GLY A 344 4.90 11.44 -3.70
CA GLY A 344 6.36 11.42 -3.67
C GLY A 344 6.99 10.03 -3.66
N SER A 345 6.32 9.05 -3.04
CA SER A 345 6.76 7.65 -3.05
C SER A 345 6.37 6.93 -4.33
N ASN A 346 5.18 7.21 -4.89
CA ASN A 346 4.68 6.50 -6.06
C ASN A 346 5.42 6.86 -7.35
N ILE A 347 5.85 8.12 -7.54
CA ILE A 347 6.71 8.45 -8.69
C ILE A 347 7.99 7.62 -8.62
N LYS A 348 8.78 7.76 -7.55
CA LYS A 348 10.04 7.03 -7.33
C LYS A 348 9.95 5.50 -7.36
N ALA A 349 8.76 4.95 -7.13
CA ALA A 349 8.52 3.51 -7.05
C ALA A 349 7.85 2.93 -8.30
N PHE A 350 7.23 3.74 -9.17
CA PHE A 350 6.53 3.24 -10.36
C PHE A 350 7.01 3.84 -11.68
N ASP A 351 7.87 4.87 -11.63
CA ASP A 351 8.71 5.32 -12.74
C ASP A 351 9.72 4.19 -13.11
N ASP A 352 9.31 3.31 -14.03
CA ASP A 352 10.12 2.17 -14.50
C ASP A 352 11.17 2.64 -15.55
N ASN A 353 11.04 3.86 -16.10
CA ASN A 353 11.92 4.38 -17.17
C ASN A 353 13.00 5.39 -16.66
N GLY A 354 12.80 6.00 -15.50
CA GLY A 354 13.68 6.97 -14.84
C GLY A 354 13.50 8.44 -15.28
N ASP A 355 12.34 8.84 -15.79
CA ASP A 355 12.06 10.21 -16.30
C ASP A 355 11.48 11.19 -15.25
N GLU A 356 11.32 10.74 -14.00
CA GLU A 356 10.72 11.46 -12.86
C GLU A 356 9.21 11.75 -13.00
N GLN A 357 8.52 11.10 -13.95
CA GLN A 357 7.09 11.22 -14.19
C GLN A 357 6.41 9.83 -14.16
N LEU A 358 5.11 9.76 -14.45
CA LEU A 358 4.39 8.49 -14.59
C LEU A 358 3.62 8.47 -15.91
N SER A 359 3.89 7.49 -16.76
CA SER A 359 3.04 7.14 -17.90
C SER A 359 1.68 6.57 -17.44
N LEU A 360 0.73 6.43 -18.35
CA LEU A 360 -0.60 5.88 -18.03
C LEU A 360 -0.53 4.47 -17.43
N ALA A 361 0.39 3.61 -17.91
CA ALA A 361 0.55 2.26 -17.39
C ALA A 361 1.10 2.24 -15.95
N GLU A 362 2.09 3.09 -15.67
CA GLU A 362 2.73 3.21 -14.36
C GLU A 362 1.77 3.86 -13.35
N TYR A 363 1.03 4.89 -13.77
CA TYR A 363 -0.04 5.48 -12.96
C TYR A 363 -1.11 4.44 -12.61
N ARG A 364 -1.63 3.68 -13.59
CA ARG A 364 -2.70 2.67 -13.39
C ARG A 364 -2.29 1.52 -12.46
N VAL A 365 -1.00 1.19 -12.39
CA VAL A 365 -0.48 0.14 -11.50
C VAL A 365 -0.17 0.66 -10.08
N SER A 366 0.05 1.96 -9.93
CA SER A 366 0.39 2.63 -8.67
C SER A 366 -0.72 2.60 -7.60
N MET A 367 -0.38 2.97 -6.36
CA MET A 367 -1.33 3.14 -5.25
C MET A 367 -2.27 4.35 -5.44
N LEU A 368 -1.95 5.26 -6.37
CA LEU A 368 -2.76 6.45 -6.65
C LEU A 368 -4.03 6.11 -7.46
N ALA A 369 -3.89 5.24 -8.46
CA ALA A 369 -4.98 4.78 -9.31
C ALA A 369 -5.79 3.61 -8.73
N ASN A 370 -5.27 2.94 -7.69
CA ASN A 370 -5.88 1.75 -7.13
C ASN A 370 -6.78 2.06 -5.92
N PHE A 371 -7.94 1.41 -5.83
CA PHE A 371 -8.96 1.66 -4.80
C PHE A 371 -9.45 0.39 -4.09
N ASN A 372 -8.70 -0.72 -4.21
CA ASN A 372 -9.00 -1.94 -3.45
C ASN A 372 -8.63 -1.87 -1.96
N TYR A 373 -7.89 -0.85 -1.55
CA TYR A 373 -7.43 -0.64 -0.17
C TYR A 373 -7.46 0.85 0.19
N PRO A 374 -7.60 1.20 1.49
CA PRO A 374 -7.63 2.57 1.97
C PRO A 374 -6.20 3.12 2.08
N TRP A 375 -5.52 3.27 0.94
CA TRP A 375 -4.14 3.77 0.83
C TRP A 375 -3.95 5.18 1.40
N GLU A 376 -5.04 5.93 1.63
CA GLU A 376 -5.04 7.18 2.38
C GLU A 376 -4.60 7.04 3.86
N MET A 377 -4.63 5.83 4.42
CA MET A 377 -4.14 5.56 5.78
C MET A 377 -2.65 5.20 5.77
N ARG A 378 -1.89 5.76 6.72
CA ARG A 378 -0.49 5.35 6.94
C ARG A 378 -0.43 4.07 7.79
N PRO A 379 0.40 3.08 7.42
CA PRO A 379 0.75 1.96 8.29
C PRO A 379 1.49 2.47 9.53
N LYS A 380 1.62 1.61 10.55
CA LYS A 380 2.27 1.96 11.80
C LYS A 380 3.51 1.10 11.98
N ASP A 381 4.60 1.75 12.33
CA ASP A 381 5.76 1.16 12.97
C ASP A 381 5.31 0.59 14.34
N ILE A 382 5.20 -0.74 14.43
CA ILE A 382 4.65 -1.48 15.58
C ILE A 382 5.78 -1.86 16.54
N ASP A 383 6.90 -2.36 15.99
CA ASP A 383 8.06 -2.78 16.80
C ASP A 383 9.04 -1.64 17.15
N ARG A 384 8.83 -0.46 16.55
CA ARG A 384 9.47 0.82 16.90
C ARG A 384 10.94 0.90 16.51
N ASP A 385 11.37 0.15 15.50
CA ASP A 385 12.73 0.23 15.00
C ASP A 385 12.98 1.46 14.10
N GLY A 386 11.92 2.18 13.73
CA GLY A 386 11.94 3.40 12.93
C GLY A 386 11.79 3.18 11.43
N LEU A 387 11.59 1.93 11.01
CA LEU A 387 11.35 1.48 9.64
C LEU A 387 9.94 0.82 9.57
N LEU A 388 9.54 0.35 8.38
CA LEU A 388 8.38 -0.52 8.23
C LEU A 388 8.78 -1.87 7.65
N SER A 389 8.57 -2.94 8.40
CA SER A 389 8.62 -4.29 7.83
C SER A 389 7.38 -4.58 6.96
N TYR A 390 7.47 -5.58 6.08
CA TYR A 390 6.31 -6.07 5.31
C TYR A 390 5.13 -6.54 6.19
N LYS A 391 5.41 -6.92 7.45
CA LYS A 391 4.39 -7.29 8.44
C LYS A 391 3.61 -6.07 8.95
N GLU A 392 4.21 -4.89 8.95
CA GLU A 392 3.63 -3.63 9.43
C GLU A 392 2.98 -2.81 8.32
N PHE A 393 3.42 -3.00 7.07
CA PHE A 393 2.86 -2.41 5.85
C PHE A 393 1.47 -2.97 5.52
N LYS A 394 0.48 -2.77 6.42
CA LYS A 394 -0.91 -3.23 6.32
C LYS A 394 -1.88 -2.06 6.43
N PHE A 395 -2.89 -2.08 5.55
CA PHE A 395 -3.86 -1.00 5.40
C PHE A 395 -5.28 -1.40 5.85
N HIS A 396 -5.54 -2.69 6.10
CA HIS A 396 -6.81 -3.16 6.66
C HIS A 396 -6.64 -4.36 7.60
N THR A 397 -7.59 -4.54 8.52
CA THR A 397 -7.58 -5.63 9.52
C THR A 397 -7.74 -7.04 8.92
N ARG A 398 -8.34 -7.18 7.73
CA ARG A 398 -8.50 -8.46 7.03
C ARG A 398 -7.26 -8.92 6.23
N ASP A 399 -6.20 -8.10 6.11
CA ASP A 399 -4.94 -8.41 5.39
C ASP A 399 -5.12 -9.12 4.03
N LEU A 400 -5.94 -8.49 3.20
CA LEU A 400 -6.32 -8.91 1.85
C LEU A 400 -5.17 -8.71 0.83
N PHE A 401 -5.37 -9.14 -0.42
CA PHE A 401 -4.56 -8.74 -1.58
C PHE A 401 -3.03 -8.83 -1.34
N GLN A 402 -2.57 -9.92 -0.72
CA GLN A 402 -1.23 -9.96 -0.14
C GLN A 402 -0.13 -9.94 -1.21
N LEU A 403 -0.38 -10.51 -2.40
CA LEU A 403 0.57 -10.47 -3.51
C LEU A 403 0.73 -9.04 -4.05
N GLN A 404 -0.36 -8.28 -4.24
CA GLN A 404 -0.27 -6.86 -4.59
C GLN A 404 0.43 -6.05 -3.49
N ARG A 405 0.15 -6.33 -2.22
CA ARG A 405 0.78 -5.67 -1.07
C ARG A 405 2.30 -5.92 -1.05
N ARG A 406 2.76 -7.14 -1.35
CA ARG A 406 4.20 -7.48 -1.51
C ARG A 406 4.82 -6.80 -2.73
N TYR A 407 4.10 -6.77 -3.86
CA TYR A 407 4.54 -6.09 -5.08
C TYR A 407 4.77 -4.58 -4.85
N TYR A 408 3.86 -3.90 -4.16
CA TYR A 408 4.05 -2.50 -3.78
C TYR A 408 5.19 -2.31 -2.78
N PHE A 409 5.27 -3.14 -1.74
CA PHE A 409 6.36 -3.08 -0.77
C PHE A 409 7.73 -3.22 -1.45
N HIS A 410 7.89 -4.19 -2.35
CA HIS A 410 9.15 -4.42 -3.07
C HIS A 410 9.54 -3.26 -4.00
N ARG A 411 8.57 -2.55 -4.59
CA ARG A 411 8.83 -1.36 -5.42
C ARG A 411 9.14 -0.09 -4.61
N LEU A 412 8.66 -0.02 -3.37
CA LEU A 412 8.97 1.05 -2.43
C LEU A 412 10.35 0.88 -1.77
N ASP A 413 10.74 -0.38 -1.49
CA ASP A 413 12.04 -0.82 -0.97
C ASP A 413 13.10 -0.71 -2.08
N ARG A 414 13.70 0.47 -2.20
CA ARG A 414 14.59 0.86 -3.30
C ARG A 414 16.05 0.52 -3.00
N ASP A 415 16.43 0.36 -1.73
CA ASP A 415 17.77 -0.12 -1.36
C ASP A 415 17.84 -1.64 -1.19
N GLY A 416 16.69 -2.33 -1.12
CA GLY A 416 16.57 -3.79 -1.06
C GLY A 416 16.84 -4.36 0.33
N ASN A 417 16.55 -3.61 1.40
CA ASN A 417 16.80 -4.02 2.78
C ASN A 417 15.63 -4.81 3.44
N ASP A 418 14.55 -5.07 2.71
CA ASP A 418 13.28 -5.69 3.14
C ASP A 418 12.52 -4.89 4.22
N LYS A 419 12.81 -3.59 4.34
CA LYS A 419 12.08 -2.59 5.14
C LYS A 419 11.96 -1.28 4.38
N LEU A 420 10.97 -0.45 4.76
CA LEU A 420 10.80 0.89 4.19
C LEU A 420 11.22 1.98 5.17
N ASP A 421 12.04 2.93 4.72
CA ASP A 421 12.36 4.15 5.44
C ASP A 421 11.42 5.32 5.09
N PRO A 422 11.42 6.44 5.84
CA PRO A 422 10.54 7.60 5.57
C PRO A 422 10.80 8.35 4.25
N SER A 423 11.89 8.04 3.53
CA SER A 423 12.21 8.57 2.20
C SER A 423 11.63 7.71 1.07
N GLU A 424 11.34 6.45 1.36
CA GLU A 424 10.72 5.44 0.50
C GLU A 424 9.20 5.46 0.61
N PHE A 425 8.65 5.53 1.83
CA PHE A 425 7.23 5.65 2.06
C PHE A 425 6.92 6.69 3.14
N ASP A 426 5.91 7.55 2.94
CA ASP A 426 5.49 8.50 3.96
C ASP A 426 4.69 7.78 5.06
N PHE A 427 5.39 7.45 6.15
CA PHE A 427 4.82 7.08 7.44
C PHE A 427 5.43 7.94 8.56
N GLU A 428 4.84 7.88 9.75
CA GLU A 428 5.44 8.45 10.96
C GLU A 428 6.15 7.35 11.76
N PRO A 429 7.50 7.29 11.78
CA PRO A 429 8.24 6.41 12.68
C PRO A 429 7.82 6.61 14.12
N TYR A 430 7.62 5.52 14.86
CA TYR A 430 7.14 5.63 16.23
C TYR A 430 8.30 6.05 17.13
N LYS A 431 8.44 7.36 17.33
CA LYS A 431 9.47 7.93 18.21
C LYS A 431 9.41 7.28 19.59
N LEU A 432 10.53 6.67 19.99
CA LEU A 432 10.74 6.15 21.34
C LEU A 432 10.45 7.28 22.33
N HIS A 433 9.74 6.98 23.40
CA HIS A 433 9.48 7.97 24.44
C HIS A 433 10.77 8.25 25.19
N SER A 434 11.08 9.54 25.39
CA SER A 434 12.13 9.98 26.30
C SER A 434 11.53 10.76 27.47
N LEU A 435 12.18 10.72 28.63
CA LEU A 435 11.87 11.64 29.73
C LEU A 435 12.71 12.91 29.57
N TYR A 436 12.02 14.05 29.58
CA TYR A 436 12.67 15.35 29.55
C TYR A 436 12.54 16.05 30.90
N ARG A 437 13.65 16.64 31.36
CA ARG A 437 13.66 17.66 32.39
C ARG A 437 13.43 19.01 31.73
N VAL A 438 12.38 19.72 32.16
CA VAL A 438 12.00 21.01 31.59
C VAL A 438 11.95 22.07 32.69
N SER A 439 12.56 23.22 32.44
CA SER A 439 12.46 24.38 33.32
C SER A 439 11.02 24.88 33.41
N VAL A 440 10.63 25.54 34.51
CA VAL A 440 9.23 26.00 34.69
C VAL A 440 8.79 27.01 33.64
N ASN A 441 9.73 27.77 33.04
CA ASN A 441 9.48 28.68 31.92
C ASN A 441 9.57 28.00 30.53
N GLY A 442 9.92 26.71 30.44
CA GLY A 442 10.06 25.98 29.17
C GLY A 442 11.31 26.27 28.35
N GLU A 443 12.10 27.29 28.72
CA GLU A 443 13.29 27.73 27.98
C GLU A 443 14.45 26.72 27.96
N HIS A 444 14.51 25.83 28.95
CA HIS A 444 15.55 24.80 29.02
C HIS A 444 14.91 23.41 29.08
N THR A 445 15.29 22.56 28.14
CA THR A 445 14.82 21.18 27.98
C THR A 445 16.02 20.26 27.78
N GLU A 446 16.07 19.18 28.54
CA GLU A 446 17.18 18.22 28.59
C GLU A 446 16.63 16.79 28.62
N GLU A 447 17.13 15.91 27.75
CA GLU A 447 16.79 14.48 27.78
C GLU A 447 17.53 13.82 28.94
N ILE A 448 16.79 13.30 29.92
CA ILE A 448 17.35 12.65 31.12
C ILE A 448 17.17 11.13 31.11
N TYR A 449 16.38 10.58 30.20
CA TYR A 449 16.26 9.14 30.00
C TYR A 449 15.78 8.79 28.59
N ARG A 450 16.48 7.85 27.96
CA ARG A 450 16.09 7.10 26.77
C ARG A 450 16.66 5.68 26.88
N ASN A 451 15.92 4.68 26.40
CA ASN A 451 16.36 3.28 26.46
C ASN A 451 15.69 2.45 25.36
N ASP A 452 16.47 1.88 24.44
CA ASP A 452 15.94 1.14 23.29
C ASP A 452 15.34 -0.22 23.67
N LYS A 453 15.70 -0.78 24.84
CA LYS A 453 15.06 -2.00 25.39
C LYS A 453 13.73 -1.72 26.08
N PHE A 454 13.53 -0.50 26.57
CA PHE A 454 12.31 -0.04 27.22
C PHE A 454 11.86 1.33 26.66
N PRO A 455 11.53 1.41 25.37
CA PRO A 455 11.31 2.67 24.66
C PRO A 455 9.96 3.32 24.97
N VAL A 456 9.12 2.69 25.79
CA VAL A 456 7.81 3.23 26.17
C VAL A 456 7.87 3.63 27.64
N VAL A 457 8.23 4.89 27.92
CA VAL A 457 8.18 5.45 29.28
C VAL A 457 6.90 6.24 29.52
N SER A 458 6.38 6.15 30.75
CA SER A 458 5.16 6.85 31.18
C SER A 458 5.18 7.17 32.69
N SER A 459 4.17 7.93 33.11
CA SER A 459 3.84 8.23 34.51
C SER A 459 5.03 8.60 35.42
N PRO A 460 5.85 9.61 35.05
CA PRO A 460 6.94 10.06 35.90
C PRO A 460 6.41 10.67 37.20
N SER A 461 6.97 10.23 38.33
CA SER A 461 6.66 10.69 39.67
C SER A 461 7.96 11.08 40.38
N VAL A 462 8.04 12.33 40.86
CA VAL A 462 9.23 12.88 41.53
C VAL A 462 9.13 12.70 43.04
N SER A 463 10.24 12.33 43.69
CA SER A 463 10.31 12.17 45.15
C SER A 463 10.05 13.50 45.88
N ALA A 464 9.62 13.42 47.14
CA ALA A 464 9.31 14.60 47.95
C ALA A 464 10.52 15.54 48.21
N ASP A 465 11.74 15.02 48.06
CA ASP A 465 13.00 15.79 48.15
C ASP A 465 13.53 16.28 46.79
N GLY A 466 12.87 15.93 45.68
CA GLY A 466 13.28 16.32 44.33
C GLY A 466 14.53 15.60 43.79
N THR A 467 15.04 14.56 44.46
CA THR A 467 16.28 13.88 44.04
C THR A 467 16.07 12.64 43.17
N TRP A 468 14.89 12.02 43.21
CA TRP A 468 14.57 10.79 42.49
C TRP A 468 13.32 10.89 41.63
N VAL A 469 13.27 10.07 40.57
CA VAL A 469 12.13 9.88 39.67
C VAL A 469 11.80 8.39 39.62
N LEU A 470 10.54 8.05 39.87
CA LEU A 470 9.95 6.78 39.46
C LEU A 470 9.21 6.97 38.15
N PHE A 471 9.25 6.00 37.26
CA PHE A 471 8.45 5.97 36.04
C PHE A 471 8.19 4.52 35.66
N ASP A 472 7.16 4.26 34.86
CA ASP A 472 7.02 2.94 34.24
C ASP A 472 7.63 2.92 32.84
N ALA A 473 8.22 1.78 32.47
CA ALA A 473 8.94 1.57 31.23
C ALA A 473 8.58 0.19 30.64
N SER A 474 8.07 0.15 29.40
CA SER A 474 7.70 -1.09 28.71
C SER A 474 8.63 -1.38 27.52
N PRO A 475 8.88 -2.67 27.21
CA PRO A 475 9.51 -3.07 25.95
C PRO A 475 8.69 -2.65 24.71
N PRO A 476 9.28 -2.67 23.51
CA PRO A 476 8.61 -2.20 22.29
C PRO A 476 7.31 -2.94 21.99
N ASP A 477 7.29 -4.25 22.21
CA ASP A 477 6.14 -5.16 22.03
C ASP A 477 4.99 -4.94 23.03
N ARG A 478 5.20 -4.11 24.06
CA ARG A 478 4.29 -3.88 25.19
C ARG A 478 3.79 -5.18 25.85
N SER A 479 4.62 -6.22 25.86
CA SER A 479 4.37 -7.40 26.69
C SER A 479 4.19 -7.00 28.16
N ASN A 480 3.57 -7.88 28.97
CA ASN A 480 3.28 -7.66 30.40
C ASN A 480 4.53 -7.52 31.31
N LEU A 481 5.69 -7.22 30.72
CA LEU A 481 6.98 -6.98 31.33
C LEU A 481 7.22 -5.49 31.64
N THR A 482 6.18 -4.66 31.79
CA THR A 482 6.36 -3.26 32.21
C THR A 482 7.03 -3.20 33.59
N GLN A 483 8.12 -2.45 33.68
CA GLN A 483 8.94 -2.27 34.87
C GLN A 483 8.76 -0.89 35.47
N ILE A 484 8.77 -0.80 36.80
CA ILE A 484 8.96 0.44 37.52
C ILE A 484 10.45 0.71 37.61
N MET A 485 10.88 1.75 36.92
CA MET A 485 12.25 2.24 36.91
C MET A 485 12.41 3.35 37.96
N LEU A 486 13.59 3.40 38.58
CA LEU A 486 14.02 4.46 39.51
C LEU A 486 15.32 5.06 39.00
N MET A 487 15.39 6.39 38.93
CA MET A 487 16.59 7.15 38.57
C MET A 487 16.69 8.45 39.37
N LYS A 488 17.84 9.13 39.34
CA LYS A 488 17.98 10.48 39.88
C LYS A 488 17.38 11.53 38.93
N THR A 489 17.02 12.70 39.45
CA THR A 489 16.44 13.82 38.65
C THR A 489 17.40 14.47 37.65
N ASN A 490 18.64 13.97 37.52
CA ASN A 490 19.60 14.31 36.47
C ASN A 490 19.86 13.15 35.47
N GLY A 491 19.13 12.03 35.56
CA GLY A 491 19.28 10.87 34.68
C GLY A 491 20.25 9.78 35.17
N ASP A 492 21.01 10.04 36.24
CA ASP A 492 21.95 9.05 36.81
C ASP A 492 21.24 7.93 37.58
N ASP A 493 21.95 6.83 37.84
CA ASP A 493 21.57 5.77 38.81
C ASP A 493 20.22 5.10 38.47
N VAL A 494 20.00 4.88 37.16
CA VAL A 494 18.87 4.16 36.59
C VAL A 494 18.90 2.68 37.00
N ARG A 495 17.79 2.18 37.54
CA ARG A 495 17.59 0.75 37.86
C ARG A 495 16.13 0.32 37.78
N ASP A 496 15.90 -0.94 37.39
CA ASP A 496 14.62 -1.63 37.62
C ASP A 496 14.43 -1.85 39.13
N VAL A 497 13.22 -1.60 39.60
CA VAL A 497 12.81 -1.79 41.00
C VAL A 497 11.85 -2.97 41.12
N CYS A 498 10.85 -3.05 40.27
CA CYS A 498 9.88 -4.16 40.22
C CYS A 498 8.97 -4.05 38.99
N LYS A 499 8.40 -5.17 38.55
CA LYS A 499 7.30 -5.15 37.56
C LYS A 499 6.07 -4.41 38.09
N GLY A 500 5.54 -3.49 37.30
CA GLY A 500 4.35 -2.70 37.62
C GLY A 500 4.17 -1.50 36.68
N GLN A 501 3.12 -0.73 36.91
CA GLN A 501 2.76 0.48 36.15
C GLN A 501 2.31 1.62 37.07
N MET A 502 2.36 2.87 36.57
CA MET A 502 1.82 4.07 37.22
C MET A 502 2.35 4.29 38.65
N PRO A 503 3.68 4.47 38.85
CA PRO A 503 4.24 4.64 40.17
C PRO A 503 3.85 6.00 40.78
N SER A 504 3.61 6.03 42.10
CA SER A 504 3.42 7.27 42.84
C SER A 504 4.10 7.24 44.20
N TRP A 505 4.91 8.25 44.49
CA TRP A 505 5.69 8.34 45.73
C TRP A 505 4.80 8.50 46.97
N SER A 506 5.21 7.83 48.06
CA SER A 506 4.75 8.22 49.39
C SER A 506 5.43 9.52 49.83
N GLY A 507 4.74 10.35 50.63
CA GLY A 507 5.24 11.66 51.05
C GLY A 507 6.53 11.69 51.90
N LYS A 508 7.12 10.54 52.23
CA LYS A 508 8.43 10.41 52.90
C LYS A 508 9.56 9.93 51.97
N GLY A 509 9.28 9.63 50.70
CA GLY A 509 10.29 9.19 49.72
C GLY A 509 10.90 7.80 49.95
N SER A 510 10.43 7.01 50.92
CA SER A 510 10.96 5.66 51.21
C SER A 510 10.16 4.51 50.60
N ARG A 511 8.96 4.81 50.09
CA ARG A 511 7.99 3.86 49.51
C ARG A 511 7.24 4.51 48.35
N PHE A 512 6.63 3.70 47.51
CA PHE A 512 5.71 4.12 46.45
C PHE A 512 4.52 3.16 46.33
N VAL A 513 3.50 3.55 45.57
CA VAL A 513 2.41 2.66 45.12
C VAL A 513 2.50 2.44 43.61
N CYS A 514 2.09 1.27 43.13
CA CYS A 514 2.01 0.95 41.70
C CYS A 514 0.93 -0.10 41.42
N CYS A 515 0.44 -0.15 40.18
CA CYS A 515 -0.43 -1.21 39.68
C CYS A 515 0.40 -2.44 39.27
N ARG A 516 -0.09 -3.66 39.55
CA ARG A 516 0.51 -4.93 39.10
C ARG A 516 -0.56 -5.89 38.59
N TYR A 517 -0.16 -6.78 37.67
CA TYR A 517 -1.07 -7.70 36.96
C TYR A 517 -0.68 -9.19 37.07
N GLU A 518 0.50 -9.53 37.61
CA GLU A 518 1.02 -10.91 37.67
C GLU A 518 0.15 -11.88 38.48
N GLN A 519 -0.74 -11.37 39.34
CA GLN A 519 -1.67 -12.15 40.16
C GLN A 519 -3.10 -11.58 40.06
N GLY A 520 -3.43 -11.00 38.90
CA GLY A 520 -4.62 -10.17 38.71
C GLY A 520 -4.37 -8.69 39.01
N ALA A 521 -5.25 -7.83 38.50
CA ALA A 521 -5.14 -6.38 38.62
C ALA A 521 -5.24 -5.94 40.09
N SER A 522 -4.14 -5.41 40.63
CA SER A 522 -4.00 -5.08 42.06
C SER A 522 -3.08 -3.87 42.27
N ILE A 523 -3.30 -3.13 43.37
CA ILE A 523 -2.45 -2.01 43.77
C ILE A 523 -1.53 -2.47 44.90
N TRP A 524 -0.22 -2.23 44.74
CA TRP A 524 0.81 -2.67 45.68
C TRP A 524 1.51 -1.47 46.30
N ILE A 525 1.82 -1.54 47.59
CA ILE A 525 2.75 -0.65 48.27
C ILE A 525 4.13 -1.29 48.21
N MET A 526 5.12 -0.59 47.67
CA MET A 526 6.47 -1.09 47.43
C MET A 526 7.51 -0.21 48.14
N ASN A 527 8.57 -0.83 48.64
CA ASN A 527 9.76 -0.13 49.11
C ASN A 527 10.66 0.19 47.89
N THR A 528 11.51 1.22 47.97
CA THR A 528 12.41 1.63 46.87
C THR A 528 13.49 0.61 46.48
N ASN A 529 13.59 -0.49 47.21
CA ASN A 529 14.47 -1.64 46.91
C ASN A 529 13.74 -2.81 46.21
N GLY A 530 12.50 -2.61 45.73
CA GLY A 530 11.73 -3.62 44.99
C GLY A 530 10.94 -4.60 45.85
N THR A 531 11.08 -4.54 47.18
CA THR A 531 10.32 -5.43 48.07
C THR A 531 8.91 -4.88 48.34
N ALA A 532 7.92 -5.77 48.37
CA ALA A 532 6.57 -5.41 48.80
C ALA A 532 6.57 -4.98 50.28
N HIS A 533 5.84 -3.91 50.58
CA HIS A 533 5.63 -3.46 51.95
C HIS A 533 4.54 -4.32 52.60
N LYS A 534 4.79 -4.80 53.82
CA LYS A 534 3.85 -5.59 54.61
C LYS A 534 3.04 -4.69 55.55
#